data_AF-A0A167AGV2-F1
#
_entry.id   AF-A0A167AGV2-F1
#
_cell.length_a   1.000
_cell.length_b   1.000
_cell.length_c   1.000
_cell.angle_alpha   90.00
_cell.angle_beta   90.00
_cell.angle_gamma   90.00
#
_symmetry.space_group_name_H-M   'P 1'
#
loop_
_entity.id
_entity.type
_entity.pdbx_description
1 polymer ?
#
loop_
_entity_poly.entity_id
_entity_poly.type
_entity_poly.pdbx_seq_one_letter_code
_entity_poly.pdbx_strand_id
1 'polypeptide(L)'
;MSKPIVALLILVPLLLLVLIYQPTIHCFPLSPERAAKLDIQHLGTAAALYSSLLKHDISQIKELHALEQTAPKLIDNVPLDPWDKPYHFRFLGGQAEAFVIWSTGSLDSEAGLIMFTFTKVNGDYKAALLQIAEQHTLLNAL
;
A
#
# COMPACT_ATOMS: atom_id res chain seq x y z
N MET A 1 19.10 -3.38 -59.21
CA MET A 1 18.82 -2.60 -57.97
C MET A 1 19.91 -2.85 -56.95
N SER A 2 20.66 -1.83 -56.57
CA SER A 2 21.77 -1.95 -55.61
C SER A 2 21.24 -2.20 -54.21
N LYS A 3 21.66 -3.31 -53.59
CA LYS A 3 21.37 -3.75 -52.21
C LYS A 3 21.28 -2.63 -51.14
N PRO A 4 22.08 -1.54 -51.15
CA PRO A 4 21.95 -0.46 -50.16
C PRO A 4 20.60 0.30 -50.19
N ILE A 5 19.93 0.39 -51.34
CA ILE A 5 18.70 1.19 -51.49
C ILE A 5 17.52 0.52 -50.77
N VAL A 6 17.47 -0.82 -50.84
CA VAL A 6 16.41 -1.60 -50.17
C VAL A 6 16.57 -1.54 -48.65
N ALA A 7 17.82 -1.56 -48.14
CA ALA A 7 18.09 -1.44 -46.71
C ALA A 7 17.64 -0.08 -46.15
N LEU A 8 17.90 1.01 -46.89
CA LEU A 8 17.53 2.37 -46.48
C LEU A 8 16.01 2.56 -46.43
N LEU A 9 15.28 1.95 -47.39
CA LEU A 9 13.81 2.02 -47.45
C LEU A 9 13.10 1.27 -46.31
N ILE A 10 13.79 0.32 -45.64
CA ILE A 10 13.23 -0.44 -44.51
C ILE A 10 13.63 0.21 -43.17
N LEU A 11 14.86 0.72 -43.05
CA LEU A 11 15.36 1.31 -41.80
C LEU A 11 14.66 2.63 -41.44
N VAL A 12 14.37 3.48 -42.42
CA VAL A 12 13.73 4.78 -42.20
C VAL A 12 12.32 4.65 -41.61
N PRO A 13 11.39 3.85 -42.17
CA PRO A 13 10.05 3.70 -41.59
C PRO A 13 10.06 2.98 -40.24
N LEU A 14 11.01 2.05 -40.01
CA LEU A 14 11.15 1.38 -38.71
C LEU A 14 11.60 2.36 -37.62
N LEU A 15 12.54 3.26 -37.94
CA LEU A 15 13.00 4.29 -37.01
C LEU A 15 11.88 5.30 -36.70
N LEU A 16 11.08 5.68 -37.70
CA LEU A 16 9.89 6.50 -37.54
C LEU A 16 8.84 5.81 -36.65
N LEU A 17 8.62 4.51 -36.82
CA LEU A 17 7.67 3.76 -36.00
C LEU A 17 8.04 3.77 -34.51
N VAL A 18 9.34 3.64 -34.20
CA VAL A 18 9.86 3.70 -32.82
C VAL A 18 9.72 5.10 -32.20
N LEU A 19 9.86 6.16 -33.00
CA LEU A 19 9.67 7.54 -32.56
C LEU A 19 8.19 7.88 -32.26
N ILE A 20 7.25 7.26 -32.98
CA ILE A 20 5.81 7.48 -32.78
C ILE A 20 5.29 6.64 -31.60
N TYR A 21 5.90 5.47 -31.35
CA TYR A 21 5.52 4.56 -30.27
C TYR A 21 6.18 4.95 -28.94
N GLN A 22 5.96 6.18 -28.47
CA GLN A 22 6.19 6.49 -27.06
C GLN A 22 4.93 6.09 -26.29
N PRO A 23 4.93 4.99 -25.51
CA PRO A 23 3.80 4.70 -24.65
C PRO A 23 3.69 5.84 -23.64
N THR A 24 2.70 6.72 -23.83
CA THR A 24 2.29 7.67 -22.81
C THR A 24 1.65 6.87 -21.69
N ILE A 25 2.47 6.39 -20.75
CA ILE A 25 1.99 5.82 -19.50
C ILE A 25 1.33 6.99 -18.74
N HIS A 26 0.02 7.10 -18.88
CA HIS A 26 -0.77 8.04 -18.11
C HIS A 26 -0.83 7.50 -16.68
N CYS A 27 0.06 7.99 -15.81
CA CYS A 27 -0.09 7.81 -14.37
C CYS A 27 -1.31 8.64 -13.93
N PHE A 28 -2.47 7.99 -13.80
CA PHE A 28 -3.61 8.60 -13.16
C PHE A 28 -3.33 8.73 -11.65
N PRO A 29 -3.70 9.87 -11.02
CA PRO A 29 -3.56 10.00 -9.58
C PRO A 29 -4.40 8.92 -8.88
N LEU A 30 -3.82 8.26 -7.88
CA LEU A 30 -4.58 7.32 -7.05
C LEU A 30 -5.67 8.08 -6.31
N SER A 31 -6.85 7.46 -6.15
CA SER A 31 -7.86 8.00 -5.25
C SER A 31 -7.30 8.01 -3.81
N PRO A 32 -7.71 8.97 -2.96
CA PRO A 32 -7.31 9.02 -1.55
C PRO A 32 -7.46 7.68 -0.83
N GLU A 33 -8.59 7.00 -1.02
CA GLU A 33 -8.81 5.68 -0.42
C GLU A 33 -7.79 4.62 -0.87
N ARG A 34 -7.41 4.60 -2.15
CA ARG A 34 -6.41 3.65 -2.67
C ARG A 34 -5.01 4.00 -2.19
N ALA A 35 -4.67 5.29 -2.13
CA ALA A 35 -3.41 5.74 -1.56
C ALA A 35 -3.30 5.30 -0.09
N ALA A 36 -4.35 5.53 0.70
CA ALA A 36 -4.38 5.10 2.10
C ALA A 36 -4.24 3.59 2.28
N LYS A 37 -4.93 2.78 1.45
CA LYS A 37 -4.79 1.31 1.46
C LYS A 37 -3.36 0.88 1.17
N LEU A 38 -2.71 1.50 0.18
CA LEU A 38 -1.34 1.18 -0.20
C LEU A 38 -0.34 1.55 0.90
N ASP A 39 -0.48 2.74 1.48
CA ASP A 39 0.37 3.20 2.58
C ASP A 39 0.25 2.26 3.79
N ILE A 40 -0.98 1.89 4.19
CA ILE A 40 -1.21 0.94 5.28
C ILE A 40 -0.53 -0.42 5.00
N GLN A 41 -0.58 -0.90 3.76
CA GLN A 41 0.09 -2.15 3.37
C GLN A 41 1.61 -2.04 3.46
N HIS A 42 2.20 -0.91 3.03
CA HIS A 42 3.63 -0.67 3.15
C HIS A 42 4.06 -0.56 4.62
N LEU A 43 3.35 0.24 5.41
CA LEU A 43 3.59 0.39 6.85
C LEU A 43 3.47 -0.94 7.60
N GLY A 44 2.45 -1.74 7.28
CA GLY A 44 2.28 -3.06 7.87
C GLY A 44 3.36 -4.05 7.45
N THR A 45 3.85 -3.95 6.21
CA THR A 45 5.00 -4.74 5.75
C THR A 45 6.27 -4.37 6.50
N ALA A 46 6.53 -3.07 6.71
CA ALA A 46 7.66 -2.60 7.50
C ALA A 46 7.58 -3.10 8.96
N ALA A 47 6.41 -3.00 9.59
CA ALA A 47 6.18 -3.53 10.94
C ALA A 47 6.34 -5.07 11.00
N ALA A 48 5.89 -5.79 9.98
CA ALA A 48 6.09 -7.24 9.89
C ALA A 48 7.57 -7.61 9.78
N LEU A 49 8.34 -6.89 8.96
CA LEU A 49 9.78 -7.09 8.78
C LEU A 49 10.58 -6.72 10.04
N TYR A 50 10.12 -5.74 10.81
CA TYR A 50 10.70 -5.41 12.12
C TYR A 50 10.72 -6.65 13.04
N SER A 51 9.67 -7.46 13.01
CA SER A 51 9.62 -8.72 13.76
C SER A 51 10.33 -9.87 13.07
N SER A 52 10.03 -10.12 11.79
CA SER A 52 10.51 -11.34 11.11
C SER A 52 11.99 -11.28 10.73
N LEU A 53 12.48 -10.12 10.28
CA LEU A 53 13.85 -9.92 9.80
C LEU A 53 14.77 -9.43 10.92
N LEU A 54 14.37 -8.41 11.66
CA LEU A 54 15.22 -7.80 12.70
C LEU A 54 15.07 -8.50 14.08
N LYS A 55 14.14 -9.45 14.20
CA LYS A 55 13.89 -10.22 15.44
C LYS A 55 13.51 -9.35 16.64
N HIS A 56 12.97 -8.17 16.39
CA HIS A 56 12.44 -7.32 17.45
C HIS A 56 11.00 -7.72 17.80
N ASP A 57 10.61 -7.44 19.04
CA ASP A 57 9.22 -7.67 19.47
C ASP A 57 8.33 -6.53 18.94
N ILE A 58 7.33 -6.90 18.14
CA ILE A 58 6.38 -5.97 17.55
C ILE A 58 5.54 -5.24 18.61
N SER A 59 5.39 -5.82 19.80
CA SER A 59 4.70 -5.22 20.94
C SER A 59 5.38 -3.92 21.43
N GLN A 60 6.65 -3.74 21.09
CA GLN A 60 7.44 -2.55 21.45
C GLN A 60 7.13 -1.34 20.54
N ILE A 61 6.50 -1.57 19.38
CA ILE A 61 6.05 -0.48 18.51
C ILE A 61 4.82 0.16 19.17
N LYS A 62 5.01 1.32 19.81
CA LYS A 62 3.90 2.10 20.36
C LYS A 62 3.23 2.96 19.29
N GLU A 63 4.05 3.50 18.39
CA GLU A 63 3.65 4.38 17.30
C GLU A 63 4.49 4.09 16.06
N LEU A 64 3.95 4.32 14.87
CA LEU A 64 4.64 3.99 13.61
C LEU A 64 5.96 4.76 13.43
N HIS A 65 6.05 6.00 13.91
CA HIS A 65 7.27 6.80 13.85
C HIS A 65 8.45 6.16 14.61
N ALA A 66 8.18 5.25 15.56
CA ALA A 66 9.26 4.50 16.22
C ALA A 66 10.04 3.62 15.21
N LEU A 67 9.41 3.19 14.11
CA LEU A 67 10.08 2.40 13.06
C LEU A 67 11.14 3.21 12.31
N GLU A 68 10.95 4.52 12.13
CA GLU A 68 11.93 5.39 11.48
C GLU A 68 13.25 5.41 12.26
N GLN A 69 13.15 5.45 13.58
CA GLN A 69 14.31 5.55 14.47
C GLN A 69 14.99 4.20 14.71
N THR A 70 14.18 3.15 14.89
CA THR A 70 14.67 1.82 15.27
C THR A 70 15.01 0.94 14.08
N ALA A 71 14.42 1.20 12.92
CA ALA A 71 14.59 0.42 11.70
C ALA A 71 14.55 1.31 10.43
N PRO A 72 15.43 2.32 10.30
CA PRO A 72 15.45 3.24 9.16
C PRO A 72 15.64 2.54 7.81
N LYS A 73 16.18 1.31 7.79
CA LYS A 73 16.31 0.51 6.57
C LYS A 73 14.99 -0.08 6.05
N LEU A 74 13.95 -0.11 6.88
CA LEU A 74 12.61 -0.62 6.52
C LEU A 74 11.68 0.50 6.10
N ILE A 75 11.85 1.68 6.68
CA ILE A 75 11.05 2.87 6.38
C ILE A 75 11.87 4.13 6.68
N ASP A 76 11.98 5.01 5.70
CA ASP A 76 12.70 6.29 5.85
C ASP A 76 11.85 7.32 6.59
N ASN A 77 10.55 7.37 6.27
CA ASN A 77 9.57 8.23 6.92
C ASN A 77 8.16 7.60 6.85
N VAL A 78 7.36 7.83 7.87
CA VAL A 78 5.94 7.51 7.93
C VAL A 78 5.19 8.64 7.25
N PRO A 79 4.43 8.36 6.17
CA PRO A 79 3.62 9.40 5.53
C PRO A 79 2.42 9.78 6.41
N LEU A 80 1.89 10.99 6.17
CA LEU A 80 0.51 11.29 6.56
C LEU A 80 -0.44 10.56 5.61
N ASP A 81 -1.66 10.32 6.07
CA ASP A 81 -2.72 9.84 5.20
C ASP A 81 -3.14 10.92 4.17
N PRO A 82 -3.90 10.56 3.13
CA PRO A 82 -4.32 11.51 2.09
C PRO A 82 -5.21 12.66 2.56
N TRP A 83 -5.57 12.70 3.86
CA TRP A 83 -6.32 13.77 4.51
C TRP A 83 -5.49 14.47 5.59
N ASP A 84 -4.16 14.39 5.48
CA ASP A 84 -3.17 15.05 6.33
C ASP A 84 -3.23 14.62 7.81
N LYS A 85 -3.71 13.39 8.09
CA LYS A 85 -3.75 12.82 9.45
C LYS A 85 -2.72 11.71 9.61
N PRO A 86 -2.19 11.48 10.82
CA PRO A 86 -1.29 10.36 11.05
C PRO A 86 -2.02 9.02 10.94
N TYR A 87 -1.34 8.02 10.37
CA TYR A 87 -1.76 6.63 10.52
C TYR A 87 -1.57 6.18 11.97
N HIS A 88 -2.43 5.26 12.40
CA HIS A 88 -2.39 4.71 13.74
C HIS A 88 -1.96 3.24 13.72
N PHE A 89 -1.40 2.78 14.84
CA PHE A 89 -0.97 1.40 15.05
C PHE A 89 -1.44 0.89 16.40
N ARG A 90 -1.77 -0.41 16.47
CA ARG A 90 -1.98 -1.09 17.74
C ARG A 90 -1.61 -2.56 17.62
N PHE A 91 -0.75 -3.02 18.51
CA PHE A 91 -0.54 -4.44 18.74
C PHE A 91 -1.74 -5.02 19.52
N LEU A 92 -2.32 -6.10 19.00
CA LEU A 92 -3.48 -6.79 19.59
C LEU A 92 -3.08 -7.97 20.47
N GLY A 93 -1.84 -8.47 20.34
CA GLY A 93 -1.39 -9.65 21.07
C GLY A 93 -2.09 -10.93 20.65
N GLY A 94 -2.18 -11.88 21.58
CA GLY A 94 -2.79 -13.19 21.37
C GLY A 94 -1.84 -14.24 20.79
N GLN A 95 -2.35 -15.48 20.65
CA GLN A 95 -1.57 -16.62 20.14
C GLN A 95 -1.04 -16.43 18.72
N ALA A 96 -1.73 -15.65 17.90
CA ALA A 96 -1.40 -15.46 16.50
C ALA A 96 -0.55 -14.21 16.21
N GLU A 97 -0.04 -13.52 17.24
CA GLU A 97 0.69 -12.23 17.13
C GLU A 97 0.05 -11.31 16.08
N ALA A 98 -1.00 -10.58 16.48
CA ALA A 98 -1.73 -9.71 15.55
C ALA A 98 -1.52 -8.22 15.87
N PHE A 99 -1.57 -7.38 14.84
CA PHE A 99 -1.64 -5.92 14.98
C PHE A 99 -2.58 -5.31 13.94
N VAL A 100 -2.95 -4.05 14.16
CA VAL A 100 -3.77 -3.26 13.24
C VAL A 100 -3.09 -1.95 12.89
N ILE A 101 -3.32 -1.51 11.65
CA ILE A 101 -2.97 -0.18 11.18
C ILE A 101 -4.22 0.42 10.52
N TRP A 102 -4.50 1.70 10.80
CA TRP A 102 -5.66 2.38 10.24
C TRP A 102 -5.42 3.86 9.95
N SER A 103 -6.15 4.36 8.96
CA SER A 103 -6.41 5.79 8.75
C SER A 103 -7.85 6.08 9.19
N THR A 104 -8.05 7.23 9.83
CA THR A 104 -9.39 7.68 10.23
C THR A 104 -10.23 8.15 9.05
N GLY A 105 -9.63 8.32 7.87
CA GLY A 105 -10.33 8.80 6.69
C GLY A 105 -10.66 10.29 6.75
N SER A 106 -11.56 10.69 5.86
CA SER A 106 -12.24 11.98 5.94
C SER A 106 -13.74 11.80 5.84
N LEU A 107 -14.43 12.45 6.78
CA LEU A 107 -15.89 12.57 6.78
C LEU A 107 -16.39 13.29 5.50
N ASP A 108 -15.57 14.16 4.92
CA ASP A 108 -15.94 14.98 3.75
C ASP A 108 -15.88 14.21 2.42
N SER A 109 -15.22 13.04 2.40
CA SER A 109 -14.94 12.30 1.16
C SER A 109 -15.62 10.93 1.05
N GLU A 110 -16.56 10.63 1.95
CA GLU A 110 -17.18 9.29 2.16
C GLU A 110 -16.20 8.14 2.46
N ALA A 111 -14.90 8.34 2.24
CA ALA A 111 -13.83 7.47 2.67
C ALA A 111 -13.68 7.56 4.20
N GLY A 112 -14.49 6.75 4.88
CA GLY A 112 -14.43 6.55 6.32
C GLY A 112 -13.20 5.75 6.78
N LEU A 113 -13.32 5.08 7.92
CA LEU A 113 -12.26 4.28 8.52
C LEU A 113 -11.73 3.21 7.55
N ILE A 114 -10.43 3.28 7.24
CA ILE A 114 -9.71 2.23 6.48
C ILE A 114 -8.78 1.53 7.45
N MET A 115 -9.02 0.25 7.71
CA MET A 115 -8.27 -0.51 8.71
C MET A 115 -7.83 -1.86 8.15
N PHE A 116 -6.58 -2.22 8.39
CA PHE A 116 -6.06 -3.55 8.10
C PHE A 116 -5.62 -4.24 9.38
N THR A 117 -5.92 -5.53 9.48
CA THR A 117 -5.27 -6.44 10.42
C THR A 117 -4.09 -7.12 9.74
N PHE A 118 -3.06 -7.36 10.53
CA PHE A 118 -1.89 -8.13 10.14
C PHE A 118 -1.72 -9.23 11.18
N THR A 119 -1.86 -10.48 10.75
CA THR A 119 -1.81 -11.65 11.63
C THR A 119 -0.68 -12.56 11.20
N LYS A 120 0.10 -13.06 12.16
CA LYS A 120 1.19 -13.99 11.88
C LYS A 120 0.64 -15.39 11.60
N VAL A 121 0.91 -15.89 10.40
CA VAL A 121 0.53 -17.22 9.92
C VAL A 121 1.76 -17.87 9.32
N ASN A 122 2.19 -19.00 9.90
CA ASN A 122 3.38 -19.75 9.46
C ASN A 122 4.68 -18.90 9.40
N GLY A 123 4.82 -17.93 10.30
CA GLY A 123 6.00 -17.07 10.40
C GLY A 123 5.91 -15.75 9.61
N ASP A 124 4.93 -15.62 8.72
CA ASP A 124 4.69 -14.40 7.94
C ASP A 124 3.43 -13.68 8.38
N TYR A 125 3.43 -12.36 8.31
CA TYR A 125 2.23 -11.57 8.53
C TYR A 125 1.37 -11.52 7.25
N LYS A 126 0.07 -11.79 7.39
CA LYS A 126 -0.91 -11.65 6.31
C LYS A 126 -1.83 -10.48 6.62
N ALA A 127 -1.98 -9.60 5.64
CA ALA A 127 -2.83 -8.42 5.71
C ALA A 127 -4.27 -8.76 5.31
N ALA A 128 -5.26 -8.28 6.06
CA ALA A 128 -6.66 -8.35 5.71
C ALA A 128 -7.33 -7.00 5.95
N LEU A 129 -8.08 -6.51 4.95
CA LEU A 129 -8.90 -5.31 5.10
C LEU A 129 -10.09 -5.64 6.02
N LEU A 130 -10.26 -4.85 7.08
CA LEU A 130 -11.45 -4.90 7.92
C LEU A 130 -12.54 -4.05 7.26
N GLN A 131 -13.58 -4.71 6.77
CA GLN A 131 -14.82 -4.07 6.36
C GLN A 131 -15.79 -4.11 7.53
N ILE A 132 -16.31 -2.95 7.94
CA ILE A 132 -17.47 -2.92 8.83
C ILE A 132 -18.66 -3.31 7.95
N ALA A 133 -19.23 -4.48 8.19
CA ALA A 133 -20.47 -4.86 7.53
C ALA A 133 -21.57 -3.89 7.98
N GLU A 134 -22.17 -3.16 7.04
CA GLU A 134 -23.41 -2.44 7.31
C GLU A 134 -24.49 -3.46 7.70
N GLN A 135 -24.89 -3.50 8.97
CA GLN A 135 -26.12 -4.18 9.39
C GLN A 135 -27.34 -3.36 8.95
N HIS A 136 -27.54 -3.22 7.64
CA HIS A 136 -28.77 -2.71 7.05
C HIS A 136 -29.60 -3.88 6.49
N THR A 137 -30.04 -4.79 7.35
CA THR A 137 -31.07 -5.78 6.96
C THR A 137 -31.91 -6.26 8.14
N LEU A 138 -32.49 -5.35 8.93
CA LEU A 138 -33.58 -5.71 9.86
C LEU A 138 -34.58 -4.56 10.03
N LEU A 139 -35.27 -4.16 8.96
CA LEU A 139 -36.48 -3.32 9.11
C LEU A 139 -37.57 -3.48 8.03
N ASN A 140 -37.52 -4.52 7.19
CA ASN A 140 -38.59 -4.81 6.21
C ASN A 140 -39.16 -6.24 6.33
N ALA A 141 -39.09 -6.87 7.50
CA ALA A 141 -39.63 -8.22 7.72
C ALA A 141 -40.46 -8.34 9.01
N LEU A 142 -41.18 -7.29 9.38
CA LEU A 142 -42.29 -7.33 10.34
C LEU A 142 -43.55 -6.75 9.69
#